data_AF-A0A1F8F381-F1
#
_entry.id   AF-A0A1F8F381-F1
#
_cell.length_a   1.000
_cell.length_b   1.000
_cell.length_c   1.000
_cell.angle_alpha   90.00
_cell.angle_beta   90.00
_cell.angle_gamma   90.00
#
_symmetry.space_group_name_H-M   'P 1'
#
loop_
_entity.id
_entity.type
_entity.pdbx_description
1 polymer ?
#
loop_
_entity_poly.entity_id
_entity_poly.type
_entity_poly.pdbx_seq_one_letter_code
_entity_poly.pdbx_strand_id
1 'polypeptide(L)'
;MANQKRKPLSPHQDVYVRLRPSKIHGVGCFAICDIPAGTDPFKQSGGKMIWVSRRSLRGLPRELKKLYGDFCVRKGNKYGCPANFNQLDVSWYLNHSKKPNMVCRVEKGVYNFYAARDIRKGEEITIDYYKYND
;
A
#
# COMPACT_ATOMS: atom_id res chain seq x y z
N MET A 1 17.86 35.66 7.03
CA MET A 1 17.59 34.20 7.22
C MET A 1 17.56 33.57 5.84
N ALA A 2 18.52 32.69 5.54
CA ALA A 2 18.67 32.13 4.19
C ALA A 2 17.51 31.20 3.86
N ASN A 3 16.80 31.51 2.77
CA ASN A 3 15.78 30.69 2.17
C ASN A 3 16.47 29.45 1.57
N GLN A 4 16.62 28.37 2.34
CA GLN A 4 17.08 27.08 1.82
C GLN A 4 16.02 26.57 0.85
N LYS A 5 16.18 26.88 -0.43
CA LYS A 5 15.44 26.24 -1.52
C LYS A 5 15.67 24.74 -1.39
N ARG A 6 14.65 23.99 -0.94
CA ARG A 6 14.70 22.53 -0.87
C ARG A 6 15.09 22.01 -2.25
N LYS A 7 16.24 21.34 -2.35
CA LYS A 7 16.65 20.65 -3.57
C LYS A 7 15.51 19.70 -3.96
N PRO A 8 15.06 19.67 -5.22
CA PRO A 8 14.06 18.70 -5.64
C PRO A 8 14.63 17.30 -5.37
N LEU A 9 13.83 16.45 -4.73
CA LEU A 9 14.20 15.07 -4.46
C LEU A 9 14.41 14.37 -5.80
N SER A 10 15.49 13.59 -5.89
CA SER A 10 15.74 12.78 -7.08
C SER A 10 14.62 11.74 -7.24
N PRO A 11 14.16 11.43 -8.48
CA PRO A 11 13.13 10.40 -8.70
C PRO A 11 13.50 9.01 -8.18
N HIS A 12 14.79 8.74 -7.94
CA HIS A 12 15.30 7.48 -7.41
C HIS A 12 15.64 7.54 -5.90
N GLN A 13 15.39 8.68 -5.24
CA GLN A 13 15.61 8.80 -3.80
C GLN A 13 14.55 8.01 -3.01
N ASP A 14 15.00 7.26 -2.00
CA ASP A 14 14.15 6.44 -1.12
C ASP A 14 13.26 5.42 -1.89
N VAL A 15 13.74 4.94 -3.04
CA VAL A 15 13.06 3.92 -3.84
C VAL A 15 13.61 2.54 -3.49
N TYR A 16 12.79 1.71 -2.87
CA TYR A 16 13.16 0.38 -2.39
C TYR A 16 12.49 -0.77 -3.13
N VAL A 17 11.44 -0.48 -3.91
CA VAL A 17 10.53 -1.51 -4.43
C VAL A 17 10.19 -1.31 -5.90
N ARG A 18 9.79 -2.39 -6.56
CA ARG A 18 9.19 -2.38 -7.91
C ARG A 18 8.05 -3.38 -8.02
N LEU A 19 7.12 -3.11 -8.94
CA LEU A 19 6.06 -4.05 -9.29
C LEU A 19 6.58 -5.20 -10.17
N ARG A 20 6.12 -6.42 -9.90
CA ARG A 20 6.36 -7.62 -10.72
C ARG A 20 5.16 -8.58 -10.60
N PRO A 21 5.00 -9.55 -11.52
CA PRO A 21 4.09 -10.67 -11.31
C PRO A 21 4.39 -11.39 -10.00
N SER A 22 3.37 -11.56 -9.17
CA SER A 22 3.47 -12.24 -7.88
C SER A 22 3.30 -13.74 -8.04
N LYS A 23 3.97 -14.52 -7.18
CA LYS A 23 3.69 -15.97 -7.04
C LYS A 23 2.48 -16.24 -6.13
N ILE A 24 2.03 -15.25 -5.38
CA ILE A 24 0.87 -15.32 -4.49
C ILE A 24 -0.39 -15.00 -5.30
N HIS A 25 -0.48 -13.79 -5.83
CA HIS A 25 -1.65 -13.34 -6.58
C HIS A 25 -1.33 -12.09 -7.43
N GLY A 26 -1.69 -12.12 -8.71
CA GLY A 26 -1.64 -10.95 -9.60
C GLY A 26 -0.27 -10.25 -9.64
N VAL A 27 -0.25 -8.99 -9.19
CA VAL A 27 0.93 -8.14 -9.13
C VAL A 27 1.33 -7.96 -7.66
N GLY A 28 2.63 -7.98 -7.38
CA GLY A 28 3.20 -7.75 -6.05
C GLY A 28 4.31 -6.71 -6.06
N CYS A 29 4.66 -6.23 -4.87
CA CYS A 29 5.80 -5.35 -4.64
C CYS A 29 7.03 -6.17 -4.27
N PHE A 30 8.15 -5.91 -4.93
CA PHE A 30 9.40 -6.64 -4.72
C PHE A 30 10.54 -5.70 -4.39
N ALA A 31 11.34 -6.06 -3.39
CA ALA A 31 12.52 -5.30 -3.00
C ALA A 31 13.56 -5.26 -4.13
N ILE A 32 14.08 -4.08 -4.47
CA ILE A 32 15.18 -3.91 -5.46
C ILE A 32 16.57 -3.84 -4.82
N CYS A 33 16.61 -3.64 -3.51
CA CYS A 33 17.77 -3.64 -2.64
C CYS A 33 17.40 -4.28 -1.28
N ASP A 34 18.38 -4.49 -0.40
CA ASP A 34 18.10 -4.89 0.97
C ASP A 34 17.40 -3.73 1.72
N ILE A 35 16.35 -4.05 2.47
CA ILE A 35 15.53 -3.11 3.23
C ILE A 35 15.69 -3.45 4.73
N PRO A 36 16.35 -2.60 5.53
CA PRO A 36 16.50 -2.82 6.95
C PRO A 36 15.16 -2.83 7.70
N ALA A 37 15.08 -3.61 8.78
CA ALA A 37 13.94 -3.59 9.70
C ALA A 37 13.58 -2.17 10.14
N GLY A 38 12.28 -1.87 10.23
CA GLY A 38 11.77 -0.56 10.61
C GLY A 38 11.83 0.50 9.49
N THR A 39 12.34 0.17 8.30
CA THR A 39 12.31 1.08 7.14
C THR A 39 10.91 1.13 6.55
N ASP A 40 10.44 2.32 6.16
CA ASP A 40 9.21 2.51 5.38
C ASP A 40 9.53 2.76 3.90
N PRO A 41 9.38 1.75 3.03
CA PRO A 41 9.67 1.89 1.60
C PRO A 41 8.58 2.67 0.84
N PHE A 42 7.47 2.99 1.48
CA PHE A 42 6.31 3.69 0.92
C PHE A 42 6.11 5.07 1.54
N LYS A 43 7.07 5.59 2.33
CA LYS A 43 6.97 6.88 3.04
C LYS A 43 6.57 8.08 2.18
N GLN A 44 6.94 8.07 0.90
CA GLN A 44 6.61 9.13 -0.06
C GLN A 44 5.25 8.90 -0.78
N SER A 45 4.58 7.78 -0.50
CA SER A 45 3.26 7.46 -1.05
C SER A 45 2.22 8.34 -0.36
N GLY A 46 1.59 9.22 -1.13
CA GLY A 46 0.65 10.23 -0.65
C GLY A 46 -0.82 9.90 -0.92
N GLY A 47 -1.13 8.64 -1.26
CA GLY A 47 -2.47 8.23 -1.68
C GLY A 47 -3.54 8.60 -0.64
N LYS A 48 -4.46 9.49 -1.00
CA LYS A 48 -5.61 9.82 -0.14
C LYS A 48 -6.59 8.65 -0.14
N MET A 49 -6.77 8.03 1.01
CA MET A 49 -7.83 7.05 1.23
C MET A 49 -9.14 7.75 1.61
N ILE A 50 -10.24 7.33 1.01
CA ILE A 50 -11.60 7.75 1.35
C ILE A 50 -12.42 6.55 1.80
N TRP A 51 -13.45 6.80 2.60
CA TRP A 51 -14.33 5.77 3.12
C TRP A 51 -15.70 5.85 2.46
N VAL A 52 -16.08 4.77 1.76
CA VAL A 52 -17.31 4.68 0.99
C VAL A 52 -18.21 3.59 1.57
N SER A 53 -19.52 3.83 1.68
CA SER A 53 -20.45 2.83 2.22
C SER A 53 -20.66 1.66 1.25
N ARG A 54 -20.76 0.43 1.75
CA ARG A 54 -21.11 -0.75 0.92
C ARG A 54 -22.45 -0.56 0.20
N ARG A 55 -23.38 0.17 0.82
CA ARG A 55 -24.70 0.52 0.25
C ARG A 55 -24.57 1.29 -1.07
N SER A 56 -23.61 2.21 -1.17
CA SER A 56 -23.41 3.00 -2.40
C SER A 56 -22.97 2.15 -3.59
N LEU A 57 -22.41 0.95 -3.35
CA LEU A 57 -21.94 0.06 -4.40
C LEU A 57 -23.05 -0.77 -5.05
N ARG A 58 -24.25 -0.86 -4.46
CA ARG A 58 -25.28 -1.83 -4.90
C ARG A 58 -25.70 -1.65 -6.36
N GLY A 59 -25.81 -0.42 -6.82
CA GLY A 59 -26.19 -0.10 -8.21
C GLY A 59 -25.02 -0.09 -9.21
N LEU A 60 -23.78 -0.27 -8.76
CA LEU A 60 -22.63 -0.19 -9.67
C LEU A 60 -22.51 -1.42 -10.58
N PRO A 61 -21.95 -1.26 -11.79
CA PRO A 61 -21.54 -2.36 -12.65
C PRO A 61 -20.63 -3.37 -11.94
N ARG A 62 -20.64 -4.61 -12.42
CA ARG A 62 -19.85 -5.72 -11.86
C ARG A 62 -18.37 -5.39 -11.77
N GLU A 63 -17.78 -4.82 -12.82
CA GLU A 63 -16.35 -4.51 -12.84
C GLU A 63 -15.96 -3.42 -11.84
N LEU A 64 -16.82 -2.42 -11.62
CA LEU A 64 -16.56 -1.44 -10.57
C LEU A 64 -16.63 -2.10 -9.19
N LYS A 65 -17.63 -2.94 -8.92
CA LYS A 65 -17.70 -3.70 -7.66
C LYS A 65 -16.46 -4.56 -7.44
N LYS A 66 -15.91 -5.13 -8.52
CA LYS A 66 -14.67 -5.92 -8.49
C LYS A 66 -13.47 -5.07 -8.06
N LEU A 67 -13.32 -3.84 -8.57
CA LEU A 67 -12.27 -2.92 -8.09
C LEU A 67 -12.31 -2.70 -6.58
N TYR A 68 -13.50 -2.54 -6.00
CA TYR A 68 -13.63 -2.44 -4.54
C TYR A 68 -13.29 -3.74 -3.81
N GLY A 69 -13.54 -4.90 -4.41
CA GLY A 69 -13.16 -6.20 -3.85
C GLY A 69 -11.66 -6.45 -3.92
N ASP A 70 -11.01 -6.02 -5.01
CA ASP A 70 -9.61 -6.31 -5.31
C ASP A 70 -8.65 -5.43 -4.50
N PHE A 71 -8.97 -4.15 -4.30
CA PHE A 71 -8.03 -3.18 -3.72
C PHE A 71 -8.42 -2.62 -2.35
N CYS A 72 -9.69 -2.60 -1.98
CA CYS A 72 -10.12 -1.79 -0.83
C CYS A 72 -10.08 -2.54 0.50
N VAL A 73 -9.67 -1.82 1.56
CA VAL A 73 -9.77 -2.29 2.94
C VAL A 73 -11.24 -2.34 3.35
N ARG A 74 -11.66 -3.40 4.04
CA ARG A 74 -13.05 -3.58 4.49
C ARG A 74 -13.16 -3.33 5.98
N LYS A 75 -13.96 -2.35 6.38
CA LYS A 75 -14.20 -2.08 7.80
C LYS A 75 -15.70 -1.97 8.07
N GLY A 76 -16.27 -3.01 8.67
CA GLY A 76 -17.71 -3.11 8.86
C GLY A 76 -18.50 -2.89 7.57
N ASN A 77 -19.37 -1.87 7.56
CA ASN A 77 -20.20 -1.55 6.38
C ASN A 77 -19.56 -0.54 5.40
N LYS A 78 -18.23 -0.38 5.43
CA LYS A 78 -17.49 0.57 4.58
C LYS A 78 -16.29 -0.08 3.88
N TYR A 79 -15.90 0.53 2.77
CA TYR A 79 -14.66 0.29 2.04
C TYR A 79 -13.75 1.50 2.17
N GLY A 80 -12.50 1.28 2.59
CA GLY A 80 -11.41 2.24 2.47
C GLY A 80 -10.76 2.07 1.10
N CYS A 81 -10.93 3.06 0.22
CA CYS A 81 -10.51 3.00 -1.17
C CYS A 81 -9.64 4.22 -1.52
N PRO A 82 -8.84 4.18 -2.61
CA PRO A 82 -8.22 5.40 -3.10
C PRO A 82 -9.30 6.41 -3.49
N ALA A 83 -8.97 7.71 -3.46
CA ALA A 83 -9.86 8.75 -3.95
C ALA A 83 -10.24 8.55 -5.43
N ASN A 84 -9.34 7.93 -6.20
CA ASN A 84 -9.57 7.49 -7.58
C ASN A 84 -8.77 6.21 -7.84
N PHE A 85 -9.39 5.17 -8.42
CA PHE A 85 -8.71 3.90 -8.73
C PHE A 85 -7.58 4.02 -9.77
N ASN A 86 -7.56 5.09 -10.56
CA ASN A 86 -6.43 5.39 -11.44
C ASN A 86 -5.23 6.03 -10.70
N GLN A 87 -5.35 6.25 -9.39
CA GLN A 87 -4.30 6.80 -8.52
C GLN A 87 -3.81 5.76 -7.50
N LEU A 88 -3.93 4.47 -7.83
CA LEU A 88 -3.32 3.39 -7.05
C LEU A 88 -1.79 3.51 -7.14
N ASP A 89 -1.18 4.04 -6.08
CA ASP A 89 0.27 4.00 -5.93
C ASP A 89 0.77 2.57 -5.65
N VAL A 90 2.10 2.42 -5.59
CA VAL A 90 2.76 1.12 -5.45
C VAL A 90 2.35 0.40 -4.16
N SER A 91 1.93 1.10 -3.10
CA SER A 91 1.56 0.48 -1.83
C SER A 91 0.28 -0.35 -1.90
N TRP A 92 -0.60 -0.09 -2.88
CA TRP A 92 -1.84 -0.85 -3.08
C TRP A 92 -1.63 -2.27 -3.63
N TYR A 93 -0.42 -2.59 -4.07
CA TYR A 93 -0.07 -3.91 -4.62
C TYR A 93 0.63 -4.81 -3.59
N LEU A 94 0.54 -4.48 -2.30
CA LEU A 94 1.01 -5.34 -1.22
C LEU A 94 0.06 -6.52 -1.05
N ASN A 95 0.54 -7.73 -1.34
CA ASN A 95 -0.24 -8.96 -1.18
C ASN A 95 -0.37 -9.40 0.28
N HIS A 96 -1.34 -10.28 0.53
CA HIS A 96 -1.55 -10.89 1.83
C HIS A 96 -0.56 -12.02 2.13
N SER A 97 -0.07 -12.09 3.38
CA SER A 97 0.56 -13.28 3.97
C SER A 97 0.20 -13.41 5.45
N LYS A 98 0.07 -14.65 5.96
CA LYS A 98 -0.04 -14.94 7.40
C LYS A 98 1.30 -14.81 8.15
N LYS A 99 2.42 -14.76 7.41
CA LYS A 99 3.77 -14.49 7.92
C LYS A 99 4.33 -13.29 7.16
N PRO A 100 3.74 -12.09 7.35
CA PRO A 100 4.13 -10.91 6.58
C PRO A 100 5.54 -10.45 6.97
N ASN A 101 6.22 -9.79 6.03
CA ASN A 101 7.50 -9.12 6.27
C ASN A 101 7.34 -7.58 6.39
N MET A 102 6.11 -7.07 6.29
CA MET A 102 5.76 -5.66 6.44
C MET A 102 4.59 -5.51 7.42
N VAL A 103 4.62 -4.48 8.26
CA VAL A 103 3.53 -4.12 9.17
C VAL A 103 3.00 -2.73 8.85
N CYS A 104 1.67 -2.59 8.77
CA CYS A 104 1.04 -1.28 8.67
C CYS A 104 0.67 -0.76 10.07
N ARG A 105 0.98 0.51 10.32
CA ARG A 105 0.61 1.28 11.52
C ARG A 105 -0.21 2.49 11.10
N VAL A 106 -1.30 2.74 11.82
CA VAL A 106 -2.18 3.90 11.54
C VAL A 106 -1.89 5.00 12.55
N GLU A 107 -1.34 6.11 12.09
CA GLU A 107 -0.99 7.25 12.92
C GLU A 107 -1.73 8.50 12.42
N LYS A 108 -2.59 9.08 13.28
CA LYS A 108 -3.44 10.24 12.91
C LYS A 108 -4.24 10.03 11.61
N GLY A 109 -4.66 8.80 11.33
CA GLY A 109 -5.41 8.44 10.13
C GLY A 109 -4.56 8.18 8.88
N VAL A 110 -3.23 8.26 8.99
CA VAL A 110 -2.28 7.93 7.91
C VAL A 110 -1.79 6.50 8.09
N TYR A 111 -1.75 5.74 7.00
CA TYR A 111 -1.28 4.36 6.97
C TYR A 111 0.20 4.36 6.60
N ASN A 112 1.06 4.00 7.54
CA ASN A 112 2.51 3.90 7.35
C ASN A 112 2.92 2.42 7.36
N PHE A 113 3.92 2.05 6.57
CA PHE A 113 4.28 0.64 6.36
C PHE A 113 5.74 0.42 6.75
N TYR A 114 6.00 -0.38 7.77
CA TYR A 114 7.36 -0.60 8.28
C TYR A 114 7.79 -2.05 8.09
N ALA A 115 9.02 -2.26 7.60
CA ALA A 115 9.61 -3.58 7.48
C ALA A 115 9.63 -4.25 8.87
N ALA A 116 9.04 -5.43 8.98
CA ALA A 116 8.92 -6.16 10.25
C ALA A 116 10.25 -6.83 10.67
N ARG A 117 11.13 -7.02 9.70
CA ARG A 117 12.48 -7.58 9.79
C ARG A 117 13.30 -7.04 8.62
N ASP A 118 14.58 -7.39 8.56
CA ASP A 118 15.36 -7.16 7.34
C ASP A 118 14.75 -7.95 6.16
N ILE A 119 14.60 -7.29 5.02
CA ILE A 119 14.08 -7.86 3.77
C ILE A 119 15.21 -7.84 2.75
N ARG A 120 15.51 -8.99 2.15
CA ARG A 120 16.55 -9.12 1.12
C ARG A 120 16.04 -8.65 -0.23
N LYS A 121 16.97 -8.17 -1.06
CA LYS A 121 16.72 -7.90 -2.47
C LYS A 121 16.00 -9.07 -3.14
N GLY A 122 14.92 -8.77 -3.85
CA GLY A 122 14.12 -9.73 -4.60
C GLY A 122 13.01 -10.41 -3.81
N GLU A 123 12.93 -10.24 -2.49
CA GLU A 123 11.78 -10.71 -1.71
C GLU A 123 10.50 -9.93 -2.07
N GLU A 124 9.36 -10.63 -2.05
CA GLU A 124 8.04 -10.01 -2.17
C GLU A 124 7.63 -9.42 -0.82
N ILE A 125 7.11 -8.19 -0.84
CA ILE A 125 6.64 -7.49 0.35
C ILE A 125 5.16 -7.82 0.55
N THR A 126 4.83 -8.28 1.75
CA THR A 126 3.49 -8.74 2.10
C THR A 126 3.05 -8.22 3.47
N ILE A 127 1.74 -8.02 3.61
CA ILE A 127 1.07 -7.57 4.84
C ILE A 127 0.00 -8.58 5.27
N ASP A 128 -0.48 -8.48 6.50
CA ASP A 128 -1.60 -9.30 6.98
C ASP A 128 -2.93 -8.54 6.83
N TYR A 129 -3.75 -8.88 5.82
CA TYR A 129 -5.04 -8.23 5.58
C TYR A 129 -6.01 -8.41 6.74
N TYR A 130 -5.93 -9.50 7.49
CA TYR A 130 -6.86 -9.77 8.58
C TYR A 130 -6.67 -8.83 9.77
N LYS A 131 -5.52 -8.15 9.88
CA LYS A 131 -5.31 -7.11 10.90
C LYS A 131 -6.03 -5.79 10.59
N TYR A 132 -6.45 -5.60 9.35
CA TYR A 132 -7.00 -4.33 8.87
C TYR A 132 -8.44 -4.46 8.36
N ASN A 133 -8.88 -5.71 8.14
CA ASN A 133 -10.25 -6.02 7.79
C ASN A 133 -11.03 -6.48 9.03
N ASP A 134 -12.23 -5.92 9.21
CA ASP A 134 -13.24 -6.37 10.17
C ASP A 134 -14.38 -7.13 9.45
#